data_AF-A0AAC9D697-F1
#
_entry.id   AF-A0AAC9D697-F1
#
_cell.length_a   1.000
_cell.length_b   1.000
_cell.length_c   1.000
_cell.angle_alpha   90.00
_cell.angle_beta   90.00
_cell.angle_gamma   90.00
#
_symmetry.space_group_name_H-M   'P 1'
#
loop_
_entity.id
_entity.type
_entity.pdbx_description
1 polymer ?
#
loop_
_entity_poly.entity_id
_entity_poly.type
_entity_poly.pdbx_seq_one_letter_code
_entity_poly.pdbx_strand_id
1 'polypeptide(L)'
;MKSFRLKTALVVLFLSIGFVSCSSDDDKDQVPAPTTKAALVTEIKGPATGKVNDELSYDVTYTVDNACAEFDKISEVTIGSVKGLQVIAKYPSEVCTQQVPEPKKTVYKFKSTTKGTFEIKFKKSETEFLTQKVVIE
;
A
#
# COMPACT_ATOMS: atom_id res chain seq x y z
N MET A 1 31.85 -88.06 -3.99
CA MET A 1 32.24 -86.65 -4.25
C MET A 1 31.05 -85.97 -4.92
N LYS A 2 30.51 -84.93 -4.28
CA LYS A 2 29.19 -84.33 -4.56
C LYS A 2 29.33 -83.30 -5.69
N SER A 3 28.59 -83.47 -6.76
CA SER A 3 28.64 -82.63 -7.95
C SER A 3 27.91 -81.30 -7.74
N PHE A 4 28.58 -80.23 -8.18
CA PHE A 4 28.10 -78.85 -8.23
C PHE A 4 27.02 -78.69 -9.31
N ARG A 5 25.90 -78.06 -8.95
CA ARG A 5 24.94 -77.45 -9.90
C ARG A 5 24.43 -76.14 -9.29
N LEU A 6 25.22 -75.08 -9.42
CA LEU A 6 24.84 -73.72 -9.04
C LEU A 6 23.96 -73.15 -10.17
N LYS A 7 22.69 -72.87 -9.86
CA LYS A 7 21.76 -72.26 -10.81
C LYS A 7 22.03 -70.76 -10.91
N THR A 8 22.31 -70.30 -12.11
CA THR A 8 22.40 -68.91 -12.55
C THR A 8 21.00 -68.35 -12.83
N ALA A 9 20.71 -67.15 -12.31
CA ALA A 9 19.81 -66.11 -12.85
C ALA A 9 19.58 -65.10 -11.70
N LEU A 10 20.30 -63.97 -11.58
CA LEU A 10 20.34 -62.78 -12.43
C LEU A 10 18.95 -62.14 -12.58
N VAL A 11 18.78 -61.00 -11.91
CA VAL A 11 18.25 -59.71 -12.40
C VAL A 11 17.54 -59.01 -11.24
N VAL A 12 18.27 -58.07 -10.65
CA VAL A 12 17.72 -56.93 -9.92
C VAL A 12 17.09 -56.02 -10.96
N LEU A 13 15.78 -55.74 -10.88
CA LEU A 13 15.22 -54.58 -11.57
C LEU A 13 14.06 -53.99 -10.76
N PHE A 14 14.33 -52.77 -10.32
CA PHE A 14 13.42 -51.79 -9.74
C PHE A 14 12.10 -51.71 -10.50
N LEU A 15 10.98 -51.81 -9.78
CA LEU A 15 9.74 -51.12 -10.13
C LEU A 15 9.08 -50.61 -8.86
N SER A 16 9.56 -49.44 -8.42
CA SER A 16 8.86 -48.55 -7.52
C SER A 16 7.52 -48.15 -8.15
N ILE A 17 6.45 -48.67 -7.58
CA ILE A 17 5.07 -48.34 -7.94
C ILE A 17 4.89 -46.86 -7.57
N GLY A 18 4.80 -46.02 -8.59
CA GLY A 18 4.65 -44.58 -8.43
C GLY A 18 3.39 -44.26 -7.65
N PHE A 19 3.57 -43.63 -6.49
CA PHE A 19 2.57 -42.71 -5.99
C PHE A 19 2.45 -41.61 -7.05
N VAL A 20 1.41 -41.68 -7.90
CA VAL A 20 0.94 -40.50 -8.61
C VAL A 20 0.35 -39.60 -7.53
N SER A 21 1.24 -38.84 -6.89
CA SER A 21 0.88 -37.62 -6.23
C SER A 21 0.27 -36.76 -7.33
N CYS A 22 -1.03 -36.50 -7.26
CA CYS A 22 -1.60 -35.32 -7.88
C CYS A 22 -0.89 -34.12 -7.24
N SER A 23 0.25 -33.73 -7.80
CA SER A 23 0.66 -32.34 -7.74
C SER A 23 -0.31 -31.62 -8.66
N SER A 24 -1.46 -31.26 -8.12
CA SER A 24 -2.12 -30.05 -8.60
C SER A 24 -1.19 -28.92 -8.21
N ASP A 25 -0.13 -28.71 -9.01
CA ASP A 25 0.41 -27.38 -9.18
C ASP A 25 -0.69 -26.61 -9.90
N ASP A 26 -1.63 -26.14 -9.09
CA ASP A 26 -2.32 -24.90 -9.36
C ASP A 26 -1.23 -23.82 -9.31
N ASP A 27 -0.45 -23.72 -10.41
CA ASP A 27 0.25 -22.50 -10.81
C ASP A 27 -0.83 -21.45 -11.09
N LYS A 28 -1.52 -21.03 -10.03
CA LYS A 28 -2.22 -19.77 -10.02
C LYS A 28 -1.09 -18.77 -10.10
N ASP A 29 -0.89 -18.19 -11.28
CA ASP A 29 -0.17 -16.93 -11.47
C ASP A 29 -0.42 -16.09 -10.22
N GLN A 30 0.57 -16.03 -9.33
CA GLN A 30 0.40 -15.36 -8.04
C GLN A 30 0.28 -13.89 -8.38
N VAL A 31 -0.94 -13.41 -8.57
CA VAL A 31 -1.20 -11.98 -8.75
C VAL A 31 -0.59 -11.31 -7.53
N PRO A 32 0.44 -10.48 -7.73
CA PRO A 32 1.19 -9.91 -6.63
C PRO A 32 0.26 -9.17 -5.68
N ALA A 33 0.46 -9.36 -4.38
CA ALA A 33 -0.38 -8.73 -3.37
C ALA A 33 -0.27 -7.19 -3.49
N PRO A 34 -1.38 -6.46 -3.26
CA PRO A 34 -1.37 -5.01 -3.35
C PRO A 34 -0.40 -4.40 -2.34
N THR A 35 0.35 -3.39 -2.76
CA THR A 35 1.30 -2.67 -1.88
C THR A 35 0.74 -1.31 -1.47
N THR A 36 1.23 -0.73 -0.38
CA THR A 36 0.88 0.63 0.04
C THR A 36 2.13 1.47 0.21
N LYS A 37 2.04 2.77 -0.11
CA LYS A 37 3.13 3.73 0.06
C LYS A 37 2.62 5.09 0.54
N ALA A 38 3.49 5.80 1.25
CA ALA A 38 3.28 7.20 1.61
C ALA A 38 3.34 8.08 0.35
N ALA A 39 2.32 8.90 0.14
CA ALA A 39 2.24 9.88 -0.93
C ALA A 39 2.53 11.29 -0.42
N LEU A 40 3.35 12.05 -1.13
CA LEU A 40 3.70 13.41 -0.74
C LEU A 40 2.61 14.39 -1.19
N VAL A 41 2.18 15.25 -0.27
CA VAL A 41 1.16 16.27 -0.53
C VAL A 41 1.79 17.51 -1.14
N THR A 42 1.21 18.00 -2.22
CA THR A 42 1.69 19.17 -2.97
C THR A 42 0.81 20.40 -2.78
N GLU A 43 -0.48 20.23 -2.45
CA GLU A 43 -1.41 21.33 -2.26
C GLU A 43 -2.50 20.96 -1.24
N ILE A 44 -2.90 21.93 -0.41
CA ILE A 44 -4.09 21.87 0.43
C ILE A 44 -4.94 23.09 0.08
N LYS A 45 -6.19 22.90 -0.32
CA LYS A 45 -7.16 23.97 -0.59
C LYS A 45 -8.38 23.79 0.28
N GLY A 46 -8.80 24.84 0.95
CA GLY A 46 -10.01 24.82 1.78
C GLY A 46 -10.26 26.18 2.44
N PRO A 47 -11.29 26.27 3.27
CA PRO A 47 -11.66 27.51 3.94
C PRO A 47 -10.58 27.94 4.95
N ALA A 48 -10.35 29.25 5.05
CA ALA A 48 -9.45 29.83 6.07
C ALA A 48 -10.17 30.08 7.41
N THR A 49 -11.50 30.01 7.43
CA THR A 49 -12.34 30.27 8.59
C THR A 49 -13.51 29.29 8.65
N GLY A 50 -13.98 28.95 9.84
CA GLY A 50 -15.19 28.18 10.07
C GLY A 50 -15.80 28.46 11.44
N LYS A 51 -16.94 27.88 11.77
CA LYS A 51 -17.56 28.00 13.09
C LYS A 51 -17.34 26.75 13.93
N VAL A 52 -17.46 26.91 15.25
CA VAL A 52 -17.49 25.77 16.16
C VAL A 52 -18.52 24.73 15.70
N ASN A 53 -18.09 23.48 15.63
CA ASN A 53 -18.83 22.30 15.15
C ASN A 53 -19.12 22.21 13.65
N ASP A 54 -18.67 23.16 12.84
CA ASP A 54 -18.71 23.04 11.38
C ASP A 54 -17.76 21.93 10.92
N GLU A 55 -18.21 21.13 9.95
CA GLU A 55 -17.35 20.21 9.21
C GLU A 55 -16.80 20.93 7.98
N LEU A 56 -15.49 21.19 7.99
CA LEU A 56 -14.78 21.85 6.92
C LEU A 56 -14.10 20.82 6.02
N SER A 57 -14.19 21.01 4.70
CA SER A 57 -13.59 20.12 3.71
C SER A 57 -12.36 20.78 3.08
N TYR A 58 -11.28 20.01 2.97
CA TYR A 58 -10.03 20.43 2.35
C TYR A 58 -9.66 19.47 1.23
N ASP A 59 -9.50 20.00 0.03
CA ASP A 59 -8.95 19.29 -1.11
C ASP A 59 -7.44 19.14 -0.94
N VAL A 60 -6.99 17.90 -0.80
CA VAL A 60 -5.59 17.52 -0.63
C VAL A 60 -5.11 16.92 -1.94
N THR A 61 -4.17 17.60 -2.60
CA THR A 61 -3.53 17.11 -3.82
C THR A 61 -2.20 16.44 -3.47
N TYR A 62 -1.94 15.26 -4.02
CA TYR A 62 -0.76 14.46 -3.72
C TYR A 62 -0.22 13.74 -4.97
N THR A 63 1.08 13.45 -4.95
CA THR A 63 1.77 12.72 -6.02
C THR A 63 1.87 11.24 -5.71
N VAL A 64 1.81 10.42 -6.75
CA VAL A 64 1.89 8.96 -6.69
C VAL A 64 2.95 8.45 -7.66
N ASP A 65 3.40 7.21 -7.49
CA ASP A 65 4.49 6.64 -8.29
C ASP A 65 4.05 6.28 -9.71
N ASN A 66 2.77 5.92 -9.90
CA ASN A 66 2.19 5.56 -11.19
C ASN A 66 0.67 5.74 -11.21
N ALA A 67 0.07 5.64 -12.40
CA ALA A 67 -1.34 5.93 -12.62
C ALA A 67 -2.30 5.00 -11.84
N CYS A 68 -1.86 3.79 -11.50
CA CYS A 68 -2.67 2.76 -10.83
C CYS A 68 -2.79 2.97 -9.33
N ALA A 69 -2.08 3.94 -8.75
CA ALA A 69 -2.20 4.25 -7.35
C ALA A 69 -3.64 4.67 -6.99
N GLU A 70 -4.23 4.10 -5.96
CA GLU A 70 -5.53 4.49 -5.45
C GLU A 70 -5.36 5.16 -4.08
N PHE A 71 -6.27 6.05 -3.72
CA PHE A 71 -6.34 6.53 -2.34
C PHE A 71 -6.65 5.36 -1.41
N ASP A 72 -5.84 5.14 -0.38
CA ASP A 72 -6.13 4.17 0.68
C ASP A 72 -6.72 4.88 1.90
N LYS A 73 -5.92 5.74 2.53
CA LYS A 73 -6.30 6.44 3.78
C LYS A 73 -5.43 7.65 4.05
N ILE A 74 -5.83 8.41 5.06
CA ILE A 74 -4.99 9.41 5.73
C ILE A 74 -4.61 8.86 7.11
N SER A 75 -3.33 8.86 7.45
CA SER A 75 -2.82 8.42 8.75
C SER A 75 -2.03 9.51 9.44
N GLU A 76 -1.82 9.39 10.75
CA GLU A 76 -0.91 10.27 11.47
C GLU A 76 0.55 9.96 11.11
N VAL A 77 1.40 10.99 11.15
CA VAL A 77 2.85 10.87 10.98
C VAL A 77 3.55 11.89 11.86
N THR A 78 4.79 11.60 12.24
CA THR A 78 5.62 12.52 13.02
C THR A 78 6.93 12.77 12.27
N ILE A 79 7.31 14.04 12.12
CA ILE A 79 8.63 14.46 11.64
C ILE A 79 9.33 15.15 12.81
N GLY A 80 10.41 14.55 13.30
CA GLY A 80 11.04 15.00 14.55
C GLY A 80 10.07 14.91 15.73
N SER A 81 9.68 16.06 16.29
CA SER A 81 8.70 16.17 17.38
C SER A 81 7.33 16.69 16.92
N VAL A 82 7.15 16.98 15.63
CA VAL A 82 5.95 17.61 15.08
C VAL A 82 5.03 16.53 14.49
N LYS A 83 3.79 16.48 14.96
CA LYS A 83 2.74 15.61 14.41
C LYS A 83 2.09 16.26 13.18
N GLY A 84 1.66 15.42 12.25
CA GLY A 84 0.89 15.79 11.08
C GLY A 84 0.18 14.59 10.47
N LEU A 85 -0.21 14.74 9.21
CA LEU A 85 -0.98 13.78 8.44
C LEU A 85 -0.18 13.29 7.22
N GLN A 86 -0.43 12.05 6.84
CA GLN A 86 0.19 11.37 5.71
C GLN A 86 -0.91 10.77 4.84
N VAL A 87 -0.88 11.06 3.54
CA VAL A 87 -1.72 10.32 2.58
C VAL A 87 -1.04 8.99 2.27
N ILE A 88 -1.80 7.90 2.34
CA ILE A 88 -1.36 6.56 1.94
C ILE A 88 -2.07 6.21 0.64
N ALA A 89 -1.29 5.77 -0.35
CA ALA A 89 -1.79 5.26 -1.61
C ALA A 89 -1.59 3.73 -1.67
N LYS A 90 -2.56 3.03 -2.25
CA LYS A 90 -2.52 1.59 -2.52
C LYS A 90 -2.25 1.34 -4.01
N TYR A 91 -1.46 0.33 -4.31
CA TYR A 91 -1.11 -0.09 -5.67
C TYR A 91 -1.64 -1.51 -5.87
N PRO A 92 -2.77 -1.69 -6.59
CA PRO A 92 -3.50 -2.95 -6.64
C PRO A 92 -2.84 -4.04 -7.50
N SER A 93 -1.98 -3.68 -8.45
CA SER A 93 -1.31 -4.62 -9.36
C SER A 93 0.15 -4.20 -9.60
N GLU A 94 1.02 -5.19 -9.87
CA GLU A 94 2.37 -4.92 -10.39
C GLU A 94 2.34 -4.42 -11.84
N VAL A 95 1.39 -4.92 -12.64
CA VAL A 95 1.19 -4.46 -14.01
C VAL A 95 0.42 -3.14 -13.96
N CYS A 96 1.14 -2.05 -14.17
CA CYS A 96 0.58 -0.72 -14.32
C CYS A 96 1.08 -0.06 -15.61
N THR A 97 0.27 0.81 -16.21
CA THR A 97 0.74 1.64 -17.33
C THR A 97 1.86 2.56 -16.84
N GLN A 98 2.98 2.59 -17.57
CA GLN A 98 4.16 3.41 -17.25
C GLN A 98 3.97 4.89 -17.62
N GLN A 99 2.73 5.37 -17.59
CA GLN A 99 2.42 6.76 -17.86
C GLN A 99 2.85 7.63 -16.68
N VAL A 100 3.31 8.84 -16.98
CA VAL A 100 3.57 9.84 -15.95
C VAL A 100 2.27 10.06 -15.18
N PRO A 101 2.25 9.80 -13.86
CA PRO A 101 1.03 9.92 -13.09
C PRO A 101 0.63 11.39 -12.94
N GLU A 102 -0.65 11.66 -13.15
CA GLU A 102 -1.23 12.94 -12.75
C GLU A 102 -1.38 12.99 -11.22
N PRO A 103 -1.24 14.19 -10.61
CA PRO A 103 -1.53 14.36 -9.18
C PRO A 103 -2.96 13.93 -8.85
N LYS A 104 -3.11 13.17 -7.76
CA LYS A 104 -4.42 12.71 -7.29
C LYS A 104 -4.95 13.62 -6.21
N LYS A 105 -6.27 13.57 -5.99
CA LYS A 105 -6.97 14.39 -5.00
C LYS A 105 -7.76 13.52 -4.03
N THR A 106 -7.79 13.94 -2.78
CA THR A 106 -8.67 13.40 -1.75
C THR A 106 -9.22 14.55 -0.90
N VAL A 107 -10.27 14.29 -0.12
CA VAL A 107 -10.88 15.29 0.75
C VAL A 107 -10.57 14.95 2.20
N TYR A 108 -9.92 15.86 2.91
CA TYR A 108 -9.76 15.81 4.35
C TYR A 108 -10.85 16.62 5.04
N LYS A 109 -11.53 15.99 6.00
CA LYS A 109 -12.58 16.64 6.80
C LYS A 109 -12.02 17.03 8.16
N PHE A 110 -12.19 18.29 8.52
CA PHE A 110 -11.77 18.84 9.79
C PHE A 110 -12.98 19.42 10.53
N LYS A 111 -13.06 19.14 11.83
CA LYS A 111 -14.09 19.69 12.72
C LYS A 111 -13.47 19.97 14.07
N SER A 112 -13.76 21.15 14.62
CA SER A 112 -13.37 21.53 15.97
C SER A 112 -14.59 21.84 16.83
N THR A 113 -14.56 21.39 18.08
CA THR A 113 -15.56 21.73 19.10
C THR A 113 -15.18 22.99 19.89
N THR A 114 -14.01 23.56 19.64
CA THR A 114 -13.48 24.74 20.34
C THR A 114 -13.04 25.83 19.37
N LYS A 115 -13.16 27.08 19.82
CA LYS A 115 -12.63 28.24 19.10
C LYS A 115 -11.11 28.25 19.14
N GLY A 116 -10.48 28.76 18.09
CA GLY A 116 -9.03 28.90 18.04
C GLY A 116 -8.46 28.82 16.62
N THR A 117 -7.14 28.93 16.52
CA THR A 117 -6.41 28.70 15.26
C THR A 117 -5.83 27.30 15.25
N PHE A 118 -6.12 26.56 14.19
CA PHE A 118 -5.64 25.19 13.99
C PHE A 118 -4.75 25.12 12.76
N GLU A 119 -3.75 24.23 12.82
CA GLU A 119 -2.83 23.96 11.73
C GLU A 119 -3.05 22.55 11.21
N ILE A 120 -3.50 22.44 9.97
CA ILE A 120 -3.63 21.18 9.23
C ILE A 120 -2.31 20.94 8.50
N LYS A 121 -1.57 19.94 8.94
CA LYS A 121 -0.21 19.63 8.45
C LYS A 121 -0.21 18.33 7.67
N PHE A 122 0.19 18.35 6.41
CA PHE A 122 0.39 17.13 5.61
C PHE A 122 1.85 16.99 5.18
N LYS A 123 2.38 15.76 5.20
CA LYS A 123 3.77 15.49 4.80
C LYS A 123 3.97 15.87 3.33
N LYS A 124 4.88 16.81 3.09
CA LYS A 124 5.27 17.32 1.76
C LYS A 124 6.59 16.70 1.29
N SER A 125 7.46 16.37 2.23
CA SER A 125 8.75 15.70 1.99
C SER A 125 9.14 14.93 3.24
N GLU A 126 10.29 14.25 3.21
CA GLU A 126 10.82 13.51 4.37
C GLU A 126 11.05 14.39 5.61
N THR A 127 11.25 15.69 5.43
CA THR A 127 11.62 16.61 6.50
C THR A 127 10.63 17.76 6.70
N GLU A 128 9.60 17.88 5.86
CA GLU A 128 8.72 19.05 5.88
C GLU A 128 7.23 18.70 5.78
N PHE A 129 6.43 19.54 6.46
CA PHE A 129 4.98 19.58 6.32
C PHE A 129 4.56 20.76 5.44
N LEU A 130 3.57 20.55 4.59
CA LEU A 130 2.73 21.62 4.06
C LEU A 130 1.65 21.93 5.10
N THR A 131 1.47 23.22 5.43
CA THR A 131 0.58 23.65 6.51
C THR A 131 -0.52 24.57 6.00
N GLN A 132 -1.78 24.22 6.28
CA GLN A 132 -2.94 25.07 6.07
C GLN A 132 -3.46 25.53 7.44
N LYS A 133 -3.71 26.84 7.60
CA LYS A 133 -4.29 27.41 8.83
C LYS A 133 -5.79 27.59 8.67
N VAL A 134 -6.51 27.36 9.76
CA VAL A 134 -7.94 27.67 9.86
C VAL A 134 -8.26 28.30 11.20
N VAL A 135 -9.07 29.36 11.17
CA VAL A 135 -9.59 30.02 12.37
C VAL A 135 -11.02 29.56 12.61
N ILE A 136 -11.29 29.04 13.81
CA ILE A 136 -12.62 28.60 14.24
C ILE A 136 -13.19 29.62 15.21
N GLU A 137 -14.34 30.19 14.86
CA GLU A 137 -15.05 31.23 15.61
C GLU A 137 -16.36 30.75 16.26
#